data_AF-A0A2G9RVQ5-F1
#
_entry.id   AF-A0A2G9RVQ5-F1
#
_cell.length_a   1.000
_cell.length_b   1.000
_cell.length_c   1.000
_cell.angle_alpha   90.00
_cell.angle_beta   90.00
_cell.angle_gamma   90.00
#
_symmetry.space_group_name_H-M   'P 1'
#
loop_
_entity.id
_entity.type
_entity.pdbx_description
1 polymer ?
#
loop_
_entity_poly.entity_id
_entity_poly.type
_entity_poly.pdbx_seq_one_letter_code
_entity_poly.pdbx_strand_id
1 'polypeptide(L)'
;QIPLTLFNNSRFHAVLQVYKERLFGKKYVWFLIGWYADNWFKTPDPAINCTVEEMTRAVEGHVTTEIVMLNPENTRSISNMTSQEFMDKLQKRLGKDPEGVGGLQEAPLAYDAIWALALALNKTSYELSKRGLRLEDFNYNNDNISREIYKAMNSSSFDGVSVSPLHASSAS
;
A
#
# COMPACT_ATOMS: atom_id res chain seq x y z
N GLN A 1 -9.53 4.15 -13.06
CA GLN A 1 -8.58 4.55 -12.01
C GLN A 1 -8.73 6.03 -11.78
N ILE A 2 -9.27 6.46 -10.64
CA ILE A 2 -9.38 7.88 -10.31
C ILE A 2 -7.96 8.35 -9.89
N PRO A 3 -7.39 9.40 -10.51
CA PRO A 3 -6.05 9.88 -10.14
C PRO A 3 -5.99 10.32 -8.67
N LEU A 4 -4.94 9.92 -7.96
CA LEU A 4 -4.67 10.33 -6.57
C LEU A 4 -4.70 11.86 -6.37
N THR A 5 -4.36 12.63 -7.40
CA THR A 5 -4.41 14.11 -7.41
C THR A 5 -5.83 14.66 -7.38
N LEU A 6 -6.80 13.98 -8.02
CA LEU A 6 -8.21 14.34 -7.93
C LEU A 6 -8.74 14.10 -6.52
N PHE A 7 -8.37 12.99 -5.87
CA PHE A 7 -8.77 12.71 -4.48
C PHE A 7 -8.17 13.71 -3.47
N ASN A 8 -6.88 14.06 -3.62
CA ASN A 8 -6.19 14.97 -2.71
C ASN A 8 -6.70 16.42 -2.76
N ASN A 9 -7.14 16.94 -3.91
CA ASN A 9 -7.78 18.26 -3.97
C ASN A 9 -9.26 18.19 -3.58
N SER A 10 -9.93 17.07 -3.86
CA SER A 10 -11.36 16.89 -3.53
C SER A 10 -11.61 16.79 -2.02
N ARG A 11 -10.66 16.27 -1.23
CA ARG A 11 -10.86 16.04 0.23
C ARG A 11 -11.09 17.34 1.00
N PHE A 12 -10.30 18.38 0.72
CA PHE A 12 -10.42 19.66 1.42
C PHE A 12 -11.73 20.36 1.03
N HIS A 13 -12.10 20.31 -0.26
CA HIS A 13 -13.37 20.83 -0.74
C HIS A 13 -14.57 20.12 -0.12
N ALA A 14 -14.54 18.79 -0.03
CA ALA A 14 -15.61 18.00 0.57
C ALA A 14 -15.80 18.33 2.05
N VAL A 15 -14.72 18.38 2.83
CA VAL A 15 -14.79 18.71 4.26
C VAL A 15 -15.24 20.16 4.48
N LEU A 16 -14.80 21.11 3.66
CA LEU A 16 -15.30 22.48 3.73
C LEU A 16 -16.82 22.53 3.45
N GLN A 17 -17.32 21.73 2.51
CA GLN A 17 -18.76 21.66 2.25
C GLN A 17 -19.52 21.09 3.45
N VAL A 18 -18.99 20.05 4.10
CA VAL A 18 -19.54 19.49 5.35
C VAL A 18 -19.65 20.55 6.44
N TYR A 19 -18.63 21.40 6.58
CA TYR A 19 -18.65 22.53 7.50
C TYR A 19 -19.77 23.52 7.17
N LYS A 20 -19.84 23.98 5.90
CA LYS A 20 -20.81 24.98 5.44
C LYS A 20 -22.26 24.52 5.59
N GLU A 21 -22.53 23.26 5.30
CA GLU A 21 -23.86 22.64 5.41
C GLU A 21 -24.20 22.19 6.85
N ARG A 22 -23.29 22.38 7.82
CA ARG A 22 -23.44 21.95 9.22
C ARG A 22 -23.74 20.45 9.38
N LEU A 23 -23.11 19.63 8.54
CA LEU A 23 -23.26 18.16 8.55
C LEU A 23 -22.21 17.50 9.48
N PHE A 24 -22.03 18.04 10.69
CA PHE A 24 -21.08 17.55 11.69
C PHE A 24 -21.64 17.68 13.11
N GLY A 25 -20.93 17.15 14.10
CA GLY A 25 -21.35 17.12 15.50
C GLY A 25 -22.18 15.88 15.87
N LYS A 26 -22.89 15.91 17.00
CA LYS A 26 -23.45 14.71 17.68
C LYS A 26 -24.40 13.84 16.86
N LYS A 27 -24.92 14.32 15.72
CA LYS A 27 -25.89 13.61 14.87
C LYS A 27 -25.27 12.96 13.63
N TYR A 28 -23.99 13.23 13.34
CA TYR A 28 -23.34 12.79 12.11
C TYR A 28 -22.01 12.12 12.43
N VAL A 29 -21.75 10.99 11.77
CA VAL A 29 -20.47 10.28 11.80
C VAL A 29 -20.03 10.06 10.36
N TRP A 30 -18.81 10.48 10.04
CA TRP A 30 -18.22 10.31 8.72
C TRP A 30 -17.26 9.12 8.70
N PHE A 31 -17.37 8.29 7.67
CA PHE A 31 -16.40 7.23 7.40
C PHE A 31 -15.43 7.70 6.32
N LEU A 32 -14.14 7.76 6.67
CA LEU A 32 -13.06 8.18 5.79
C LEU A 32 -12.08 7.03 5.55
N ILE A 33 -11.24 7.20 4.54
CA ILE A 33 -10.13 6.29 4.24
C ILE A 33 -8.92 6.72 5.07
N GLY A 34 -8.26 5.78 5.76
CA GLY A 34 -7.18 6.05 6.72
C GLY A 34 -5.79 6.26 6.14
N TRP A 35 -5.60 6.13 4.82
CA TRP A 35 -4.32 6.39 4.14
C TRP A 35 -3.90 7.87 4.04
N TYR A 36 -4.67 8.80 4.61
CA TYR A 36 -4.27 10.20 4.64
C TYR A 36 -3.24 10.43 5.74
N ALA A 37 -2.24 11.29 5.46
CA ALA A 37 -1.27 11.70 6.46
C ALA A 37 -1.95 12.21 7.73
N ASP A 38 -1.32 11.94 8.87
CA ASP A 38 -1.76 12.49 10.14
C ASP A 38 -1.88 14.00 10.05
N ASN A 39 -2.97 14.53 10.59
CA ASN A 39 -3.26 15.96 10.59
C ASN A 39 -3.32 16.61 9.18
N TRP A 40 -3.63 15.85 8.11
CA TRP A 40 -3.71 16.39 6.75
C TRP A 40 -4.60 17.63 6.61
N PHE A 41 -5.63 17.78 7.45
CA PHE A 41 -6.57 18.91 7.47
C PHE A 41 -6.01 20.18 8.15
N LYS A 42 -4.82 20.10 8.76
CA LYS A 42 -4.13 21.25 9.37
C LYS A 42 -3.18 21.95 8.40
N THR A 43 -2.82 21.31 7.29
CA THR A 43 -2.01 21.94 6.24
C THR A 43 -2.91 22.84 5.39
N PRO A 44 -2.62 24.15 5.29
CA PRO A 44 -3.41 25.05 4.47
C PRO A 44 -3.35 24.66 2.98
N ASP A 45 -4.51 24.64 2.33
CA ASP A 45 -4.61 24.47 0.88
C ASP A 45 -4.86 25.84 0.23
N PRO A 46 -3.96 26.38 -0.61
CA PRO A 46 -4.14 27.67 -1.25
C PRO A 46 -5.35 27.72 -2.20
N ALA A 47 -5.89 26.58 -2.63
CA ALA A 47 -7.07 26.52 -3.48
C ALA A 47 -8.39 26.76 -2.72
N ILE A 48 -8.37 26.74 -1.38
CA ILE A 48 -9.58 26.72 -0.56
C ILE A 48 -9.46 27.74 0.57
N ASN A 49 -10.47 28.61 0.67
CA ASN A 49 -10.55 29.58 1.76
C ASN A 49 -11.27 28.97 2.96
N CYS A 50 -10.53 28.25 3.81
CA CYS A 50 -11.02 27.68 5.07
C CYS A 50 -9.95 27.79 6.16
N THR A 51 -10.37 28.00 7.41
CA THR A 51 -9.42 27.98 8.55
C THR A 51 -9.21 26.56 9.06
N VAL A 52 -8.08 26.33 9.73
CA VAL A 52 -7.77 25.02 10.35
C VAL A 52 -8.84 24.65 11.39
N GLU A 53 -9.40 25.62 12.11
CA GLU A 53 -10.45 25.42 13.10
C GLU A 53 -11.80 25.03 12.49
N GLU A 54 -12.12 25.52 11.29
CA GLU A 54 -13.32 25.11 10.54
C GLU A 54 -13.19 23.65 10.10
N MET A 55 -12.04 23.31 9.50
CA MET A 55 -11.74 21.96 9.04
C MET A 55 -11.70 20.96 10.19
N THR A 56 -11.04 21.31 11.30
CA THR A 56 -10.93 20.47 12.49
C THR A 56 -12.31 20.15 13.08
N ARG A 57 -13.22 21.12 13.13
CA ARG A 57 -14.60 20.90 13.59
C ARG A 57 -15.39 19.99 12.65
N ALA A 58 -15.18 20.12 11.34
CA ALA A 58 -15.90 19.34 10.36
C ALA A 58 -15.51 17.86 10.35
N VAL A 59 -14.24 17.55 10.66
CA VAL A 59 -13.74 16.17 10.76
C VAL A 59 -13.81 15.59 12.18
N GLU A 60 -14.32 16.32 13.17
CA GLU A 60 -14.38 15.83 14.54
C GLU A 60 -15.26 14.57 14.64
N GLY A 61 -14.73 13.51 15.28
CA GLY A 61 -15.48 12.26 15.50
C GLY A 61 -15.66 11.38 14.25
N HIS A 62 -14.86 11.59 13.19
CA HIS A 62 -14.84 10.68 12.06
C HIS A 62 -14.21 9.33 12.41
N VAL A 63 -14.59 8.29 11.65
CA VAL A 63 -14.01 6.95 11.71
C VAL A 63 -13.20 6.72 10.44
N THR A 64 -11.95 6.31 10.58
CA THR A 64 -11.13 5.87 9.45
C THR A 64 -11.11 4.36 9.34
N THR A 65 -11.01 3.87 8.11
CA THR A 65 -10.68 2.48 7.83
C THR A 65 -9.40 2.41 7.03
N GLU A 66 -8.45 1.59 7.49
CA GLU A 66 -7.18 1.34 6.83
C GLU A 66 -6.83 -0.14 6.89
N ILE A 67 -5.93 -0.57 6.00
CA ILE A 67 -5.40 -1.93 5.99
C ILE A 67 -4.07 -1.89 6.73
N VAL A 68 -3.92 -2.77 7.72
CA VAL A 68 -2.62 -2.96 8.38
C VAL A 68 -1.70 -3.67 7.39
N MET A 69 -0.68 -2.94 6.91
CA MET A 69 0.26 -3.42 5.89
C MET A 69 1.54 -4.04 6.47
N LEU A 70 1.62 -4.17 7.79
CA LEU A 70 2.80 -4.66 8.50
C LEU A 70 2.38 -5.79 9.43
N ASN A 71 3.10 -6.93 9.41
CA ASN A 71 2.76 -8.04 10.30
C ASN A 71 3.07 -7.62 11.77
N PRO A 72 2.07 -7.60 12.68
CA PRO A 72 2.28 -7.19 14.07
C PRO A 72 3.01 -8.25 14.90
N GLU A 73 3.06 -9.50 14.42
CA GLU A 73 3.76 -10.57 15.11
C GLU A 73 5.27 -10.45 14.94
N ASN A 74 6.01 -10.85 15.98
CA ASN A 74 7.48 -10.86 15.96
C ASN A 74 8.03 -12.13 15.28
N THR A 75 7.39 -12.56 14.18
CA THR A 75 7.81 -13.71 13.37
C THR A 75 8.82 -13.28 12.33
N ARG A 76 9.81 -14.13 12.04
CA ARG A 76 10.79 -13.86 10.97
C ARG A 76 10.18 -14.25 9.61
N SER A 77 10.25 -13.33 8.65
CA SER A 77 9.87 -13.55 7.25
C SER A 77 10.87 -14.45 6.51
N ILE A 78 10.59 -14.78 5.24
CA ILE A 78 11.49 -15.50 4.32
C ILE A 78 12.87 -14.83 4.19
N SER A 79 12.93 -13.51 4.38
CA SER A 79 14.19 -12.77 4.35
C SER A 79 14.98 -12.83 5.66
N ASN A 80 14.53 -13.67 6.60
CA ASN A 80 15.07 -13.82 7.95
C ASN A 80 15.05 -12.49 8.75
N MET A 81 14.08 -11.62 8.48
CA MET A 81 13.88 -10.34 9.18
C MET A 81 12.45 -10.24 9.71
N THR A 82 12.29 -9.62 10.87
CA THR A 82 10.97 -9.24 11.41
C THR A 82 10.49 -7.92 10.80
N SER A 83 9.19 -7.65 10.91
CA SER A 83 8.58 -6.38 10.50
C SER A 83 9.26 -5.15 11.11
N GLN A 84 9.62 -5.22 12.40
CA GLN A 84 10.29 -4.12 13.09
C GLN A 84 11.72 -3.92 12.57
N GLU A 85 12.48 -5.01 12.38
CA GLU A 85 13.83 -4.96 11.81
C GLU A 85 13.81 -4.36 10.38
N PHE A 86 12.78 -4.68 9.59
CA PHE A 86 12.57 -4.08 8.27
C PHE A 86 12.34 -2.56 8.37
N MET A 87 11.42 -2.12 9.25
CA MET A 87 11.11 -0.69 9.43
C MET A 87 12.32 0.09 9.91
N ASP A 88 13.06 -0.41 10.91
CA ASP A 88 14.27 0.24 11.42
C ASP A 88 15.33 0.39 10.31
N LYS A 89 15.48 -0.64 9.46
CA LYS A 89 16.43 -0.62 8.34
C LYS A 89 15.99 0.35 7.25
N LEU A 90 14.70 0.47 6.98
CA LEU A 90 14.15 1.42 6.02
C LEU A 90 14.33 2.87 6.49
N GLN A 91 14.00 3.15 7.76
CA GLN A 91 14.17 4.49 8.35
C GLN A 91 15.63 4.94 8.30
N LYS A 92 16.58 4.05 8.65
CA LYS A 92 18.02 4.32 8.53
C LYS A 92 18.46 4.67 7.10
N ARG A 93 17.79 4.11 6.07
CA ARG A 93 18.10 4.40 4.66
C ARG A 93 17.49 5.70 4.16
N LEU A 94 16.32 6.08 4.67
CA LEU A 94 15.63 7.31 4.29
C LEU A 94 16.35 8.55 4.83
N GLY A 95 16.98 8.46 6.00
CA GLY A 95 17.76 9.56 6.60
C GLY A 95 16.91 10.81 6.89
N LYS A 96 15.59 10.65 6.99
CA LYS A 96 14.58 11.69 7.22
C LYS A 96 13.54 11.17 8.21
N ASP A 97 12.81 12.11 8.80
CA ASP A 97 11.68 11.83 9.68
C ASP A 97 10.62 10.98 8.95
N PRO A 98 10.22 9.81 9.50
CA PRO A 98 9.17 8.96 8.97
C PRO A 98 7.85 9.69 8.66
N GLU A 99 7.47 10.69 9.48
CA GLU A 99 6.17 11.37 9.37
C GLU A 99 6.01 12.18 8.07
N GLY A 100 7.12 12.58 7.45
CA GLY A 100 7.13 13.34 6.19
C GLY A 100 7.26 12.50 4.93
N VAL A 101 7.40 11.17 5.05
CA VAL A 101 7.65 10.28 3.91
C VAL A 101 6.35 9.63 3.45
N GLY A 102 5.75 10.19 2.40
CA GLY A 102 4.59 9.57 1.75
C GLY A 102 4.91 8.16 1.25
N GLY A 103 3.96 7.24 1.42
CA GLY A 103 4.11 5.85 0.94
C GLY A 103 4.85 4.91 1.90
N LEU A 104 5.20 5.37 3.11
CA LEU A 104 5.99 4.58 4.06
C LEU A 104 5.22 3.34 4.55
N GLN A 105 3.89 3.46 4.72
CA GLN A 105 3.03 2.35 5.16
C GLN A 105 2.98 1.22 4.12
N GLU A 106 3.13 1.55 2.83
CA GLU A 106 3.05 0.62 1.71
C GLU A 106 4.41 -0.02 1.36
N ALA A 107 5.51 0.44 1.97
CA ALA A 107 6.86 -0.09 1.71
C ALA A 107 7.00 -1.61 1.94
N PRO A 108 6.40 -2.23 2.98
CA PRO A 108 6.40 -3.69 3.15
C PRO A 108 5.81 -4.44 1.95
N LEU A 109 4.76 -3.91 1.31
CA LEU A 109 4.12 -4.54 0.15
C LEU A 109 5.07 -4.56 -1.05
N ALA A 110 5.77 -3.45 -1.29
CA ALA A 110 6.75 -3.37 -2.38
C ALA A 110 7.91 -4.35 -2.15
N TYR A 111 8.35 -4.49 -0.89
CA TYR A 111 9.38 -5.46 -0.53
C TYR A 111 8.94 -6.90 -0.79
N ASP A 112 7.73 -7.25 -0.35
CA ASP A 112 7.18 -8.59 -0.57
C ASP A 112 6.84 -8.87 -2.04
N ALA A 113 6.44 -7.87 -2.82
CA ALA A 113 6.21 -8.03 -4.26
C ALA A 113 7.46 -8.49 -5.01
N ILE A 114 8.64 -7.97 -4.65
CA ILE A 114 9.92 -8.39 -5.23
C ILE A 114 10.29 -9.81 -4.77
N TRP A 115 10.03 -10.16 -3.52
CA TRP A 115 10.21 -11.55 -3.05
C TRP A 115 9.29 -12.52 -3.78
N ALA A 116 8.02 -12.18 -3.96
CA ALA A 116 7.05 -12.97 -4.72
C ALA A 116 7.53 -13.22 -6.15
N LEU A 117 7.98 -12.15 -6.82
CA LEU A 117 8.55 -12.24 -8.17
C LEU A 117 9.79 -13.13 -8.21
N ALA A 118 10.73 -12.97 -7.28
CA ALA A 118 11.95 -13.77 -7.22
C ALA A 118 11.64 -15.27 -7.03
N LEU A 119 10.71 -15.60 -6.13
CA LEU A 119 10.26 -16.97 -5.91
C LEU A 119 9.56 -17.57 -7.13
N ALA A 120 8.69 -16.79 -7.77
CA ALA A 120 7.99 -17.24 -8.97
C ALA A 120 8.94 -17.45 -10.15
N LEU A 121 9.92 -16.56 -10.37
CA LEU A 121 10.94 -16.73 -11.40
C LEU A 121 11.83 -17.94 -11.14
N ASN A 122 12.19 -18.21 -9.88
CA ASN A 122 12.94 -19.41 -9.51
C ASN A 122 12.17 -20.68 -9.88
N LYS A 123 10.88 -20.75 -9.52
CA LYS A 123 10.00 -21.86 -9.88
C LYS A 123 9.79 -21.99 -11.40
N THR A 124 9.62 -20.86 -12.09
CA THR A 124 9.46 -20.81 -13.55
C THR A 124 10.70 -21.34 -14.25
N SER A 125 11.89 -20.92 -13.83
CA SER A 125 13.17 -21.38 -14.39
C SER A 125 13.29 -22.91 -14.32
N TYR A 126 12.94 -23.49 -13.17
CA TYR A 126 12.92 -24.93 -12.99
C TYR A 126 11.94 -25.63 -13.96
N GLU A 127 10.72 -25.13 -14.11
CA GLU A 127 9.72 -25.73 -15.02
C GLU A 127 10.07 -25.57 -16.50
N LEU A 128 10.63 -24.44 -16.90
CA LEU A 128 11.10 -24.20 -18.27
C LEU A 128 12.27 -25.12 -18.64
N SER A 129 13.18 -25.38 -17.69
CA SER A 129 14.34 -26.25 -17.91
C SER A 129 13.95 -27.67 -18.35
N LYS A 130 12.81 -28.18 -17.87
CA LYS A 130 12.26 -29.50 -18.26
C LYS A 130 11.85 -29.56 -19.74
N ARG A 131 11.64 -28.41 -20.38
CA ARG A 131 11.24 -28.25 -21.78
C ARG A 131 12.37 -27.72 -22.67
N GLY A 132 13.60 -27.60 -22.11
CA GLY A 132 14.73 -27.00 -22.81
C GLY A 132 14.58 -25.50 -23.07
N LEU A 133 13.69 -24.82 -22.35
CA LEU A 133 13.47 -23.38 -22.42
C LEU A 133 14.14 -22.67 -21.25
N ARG A 134 14.42 -21.39 -21.42
CA ARG A 134 14.96 -20.51 -20.39
C ARG A 134 14.12 -19.24 -20.26
N LEU A 135 14.31 -18.51 -19.16
CA LEU A 135 13.66 -17.22 -18.96
C LEU A 135 14.05 -16.19 -20.02
N GLU A 136 15.27 -16.29 -20.57
CA GLU A 136 15.80 -15.39 -21.59
C GLU A 136 15.17 -15.60 -22.97
N ASP A 137 14.45 -16.71 -23.19
CA ASP A 137 13.71 -16.96 -24.43
C ASP A 137 12.39 -16.17 -24.51
N PHE A 138 12.11 -15.34 -23.49
CA PHE A 138 10.93 -14.51 -23.39
C PHE A 138 10.83 -13.49 -24.53
N ASN A 139 9.63 -13.36 -25.09
CA ASN A 139 9.27 -12.28 -25.99
C ASN A 139 7.79 -11.94 -25.85
N TYR A 140 7.40 -10.74 -26.26
CA TYR A 140 6.02 -10.25 -26.12
C TYR A 140 5.00 -10.91 -27.05
N ASN A 141 5.45 -11.70 -28.04
CA ASN A 141 4.57 -12.35 -29.01
C ASN A 141 4.18 -13.77 -28.61
N ASN A 142 4.86 -14.37 -27.62
CA ASN A 142 4.61 -15.72 -27.15
C ASN A 142 4.31 -15.73 -25.65
N ASP A 143 3.10 -16.11 -25.30
CA ASP A 143 2.60 -16.12 -23.93
C ASP A 143 2.99 -17.38 -23.13
N ASN A 144 3.73 -18.34 -23.71
CA ASN A 144 4.13 -19.57 -23.01
C ASN A 144 4.90 -19.28 -21.72
N ILE A 145 5.92 -18.43 -21.77
CA ILE A 145 6.72 -18.08 -20.60
C ILE A 145 5.89 -17.24 -19.63
N SER A 146 5.10 -16.28 -20.12
CA SER A 146 4.16 -15.50 -19.30
C SER A 146 3.17 -16.38 -18.55
N ARG A 147 2.64 -17.43 -19.18
CA ARG A 147 1.71 -18.39 -18.57
C ARG A 147 2.39 -19.22 -17.48
N GLU A 148 3.64 -19.63 -17.67
CA GLU A 148 4.38 -20.33 -16.61
C GLU A 148 4.71 -19.41 -15.43
N ILE A 149 5.08 -18.14 -15.69
CA ILE A 149 5.26 -17.13 -14.64
C ILE A 149 3.95 -16.91 -13.88
N TYR A 150 2.83 -16.79 -14.58
CA TYR A 150 1.51 -16.61 -13.96
C TYR A 150 1.13 -17.80 -13.07
N LYS A 151 1.32 -19.03 -13.54
CA LYS A 151 1.10 -20.24 -12.73
C LYS A 151 2.00 -20.28 -11.51
N ALA A 152 3.28 -19.93 -11.67
CA ALA A 152 4.23 -19.89 -10.57
C ALA A 152 3.78 -18.86 -9.52
N MET A 153 3.45 -17.63 -9.93
CA MET A 153 2.91 -16.58 -9.08
C MET A 153 1.64 -17.03 -8.35
N ASN A 154 0.66 -17.60 -9.05
CA ASN A 154 -0.63 -18.01 -8.46
C ASN A 154 -0.49 -19.15 -7.42
N SER A 155 0.66 -19.81 -7.40
CA SER A 155 0.99 -20.88 -6.44
C SER A 155 2.02 -20.46 -5.40
N SER A 156 2.44 -19.18 -5.41
CA SER A 156 3.41 -18.65 -4.46
C SER A 156 2.73 -18.32 -3.13
N SER A 157 3.26 -18.92 -2.07
CA SER A 157 2.87 -18.67 -0.68
C SER A 157 4.13 -18.60 0.17
N PHE A 158 4.32 -17.53 0.94
CA PHE A 158 5.47 -17.38 1.83
C PHE A 158 5.18 -16.37 2.95
N ASP A 159 5.94 -16.45 4.03
CA ASP A 159 5.86 -15.49 5.13
C ASP A 159 6.64 -14.21 4.77
N GLY A 160 5.90 -13.12 4.52
CA GLY A 160 6.44 -11.81 4.16
C GLY A 160 6.66 -10.90 5.36
N VAL A 161 7.09 -9.66 5.11
CA VAL A 161 7.16 -8.61 6.14
C VAL A 161 5.83 -7.84 6.26
N SER A 162 5.04 -7.81 5.19
CA SER A 162 3.75 -7.11 5.18
C SER A 162 2.65 -7.92 5.86
N VAL A 163 2.54 -9.19 5.52
CA VAL A 163 1.57 -10.15 6.04
C VAL A 163 2.18 -11.55 6.01
N SER A 164 1.78 -12.38 6.98
CA SER A 164 2.16 -13.79 7.03
C SER A 164 0.93 -14.67 7.27
N PRO A 165 0.68 -15.68 6.42
CA PRO A 165 1.31 -15.92 5.13
C PRO A 165 0.79 -14.98 4.02
N LEU A 166 1.66 -14.59 3.09
CA LEU A 166 1.29 -13.92 1.85
C LEU A 166 0.89 -14.95 0.80
N HIS A 167 -0.31 -14.79 0.23
CA HIS A 167 -0.80 -15.60 -0.88
C HIS A 167 -0.93 -14.74 -2.14
N ALA A 168 -0.08 -15.00 -3.12
CA ALA A 168 -0.20 -14.37 -4.43
C ALA A 168 -1.35 -15.06 -5.18
N SER A 169 -2.54 -14.46 -5.13
CA SER A 169 -3.69 -14.89 -5.91
C SER A 169 -3.99 -13.88 -7.01
N SER A 170 -4.44 -14.39 -8.14
CA SER A 170 -4.99 -13.57 -9.22
C SER A 170 -6.50 -13.45 -9.04
N ALA A 171 -7.02 -12.23 -9.03
CA ALA A 171 -8.45 -12.02 -9.17
C ALA A 171 -8.86 -12.50 -10.56
N SER A 172 -9.81 -13.44 -10.60
CA SER A 172 -10.37 -14.02 -11.84
C SER A 172 -11.31 -13.04 -12.53
#